data_AF-A0A810B1P1-F1
#
_entry.id   AF-A0A810B1P1-F1
#
_cell.length_a   1.000
_cell.length_b   1.000
_cell.length_c   1.000
_cell.angle_alpha   90.00
_cell.angle_beta   90.00
_cell.angle_gamma   90.00
#
_symmetry.space_group_name_H-M   'P 1'
#
loop_
_entity.id
_entity.type
_entity.pdbx_description
1 polymer ?
#
loop_
_entity_poly.entity_id
_entity_poly.type
_entity_poly.pdbx_seq_one_letter_code
_entity_poly.pdbx_strand_id
1 'polypeptide(L)' 'MKAASHQTEPALQDLDAAADQVISACGGDARQAVKALIVANDFLETQLEGLRKQVSTGYARGRLPGTREQRGDPDD' A
#
# COMPACT_ATOMS: atom_id res chain seq x y z
N MET A 1 -3.79 6.46 -18.65
CA MET A 1 -3.34 5.43 -17.69
C MET A 1 -4.48 5.17 -16.72
N LYS A 2 -5.11 4.00 -16.79
CA LYS A 2 -6.28 3.65 -15.97
C LYS A 2 -5.77 3.34 -14.56
N ALA A 3 -6.06 4.22 -13.60
CA ALA A 3 -5.86 3.90 -12.19
C ALA A 3 -6.80 2.74 -11.85
N ALA A 4 -6.26 1.53 -11.84
CA ALA A 4 -6.93 0.35 -11.30
C ALA A 4 -6.91 0.43 -9.77
N SER A 5 -7.60 1.42 -9.21
CA SER A 5 -7.82 1.57 -7.79
C SER A 5 -9.32 1.47 -7.52
N HIS A 6 -9.88 0.31 -7.85
CA HIS A 6 -11.15 -0.26 -7.39
C HIS A 6 -11.10 -1.76 -7.74
N GLN A 7 -10.26 -2.50 -7.02
CA GLN A 7 -10.29 -3.96 -7.00
C GLN A 7 -10.13 -4.37 -5.53
N THR A 8 -11.11 -4.03 -4.70
CA THR A 8 -11.14 -4.47 -3.30
C THR A 8 -12.57 -4.54 -2.79
N GLU A 9 -13.41 -5.25 -3.53
CA GLU A 9 -14.44 -6.04 -2.86
C GLU A 9 -14.13 -7.48 -3.26
N PRO A 10 -13.41 -8.25 -2.43
CA PRO A 10 -13.40 -9.69 -2.61
C PRO A 10 -14.87 -10.12 -2.51
N ALA A 11 -15.35 -10.81 -3.53
CA ALA A 11 -16.66 -11.45 -3.45
C ALA A 11 -16.65 -12.27 -2.16
N LEU A 12 -17.68 -12.14 -1.31
CA LEU A 12 -17.71 -12.73 0.05
C LEU A 12 -17.30 -14.22 0.08
N GLN A 13 -17.52 -14.95 -1.02
CA GLN A 13 -17.08 -16.34 -1.21
C GLN A 13 -15.55 -16.53 -1.14
N ASP A 14 -14.77 -15.55 -1.59
CA ASP A 14 -13.31 -15.55 -1.49
C ASP A 14 -12.85 -15.34 -0.04
N LEU A 15 -13.65 -14.64 0.78
CA LEU A 15 -13.33 -14.41 2.18
C LEU A 15 -13.51 -15.66 3.03
N ASP A 16 -14.59 -16.41 2.83
CA ASP A 16 -14.84 -17.67 3.55
C ASP A 16 -13.72 -18.69 3.24
N ALA A 17 -13.38 -18.85 1.96
CA ALA A 17 -12.30 -19.74 1.55
C ALA A 17 -10.92 -19.30 2.08
N ALA A 18 -10.67 -17.99 2.18
CA ALA A 18 -9.44 -17.47 2.77
C ALA A 18 -9.41 -17.68 4.29
N ALA A 19 -10.54 -17.51 4.98
CA ALA A 19 -10.66 -17.79 6.41
C ALA A 19 -10.36 -19.26 6.70
N ASP A 20 -10.94 -20.18 5.94
CA ASP A 20 -10.68 -21.62 6.06
C ASP A 20 -9.20 -21.96 5.88
N GLN A 21 -8.54 -21.33 4.90
CA GLN A 21 -7.10 -21.51 4.69
C GLN A 21 -6.27 -21.08 5.90
N VAL A 22 -6.58 -19.92 6.50
CA VAL A 22 -5.84 -19.42 7.67
C VAL A 22 -6.12 -20.26 8.91
N ILE A 23 -7.37 -20.69 9.11
CA ILE A 23 -7.75 -21.60 10.20
C ILE A 23 -7.00 -22.94 10.05
N SER A 24 -6.96 -23.50 8.84
CA SER A 24 -6.23 -24.74 8.53
C SER A 24 -4.73 -24.60 8.80
N ALA A 25 -4.11 -23.47 8.39
CA ALA A 25 -2.71 -23.16 8.67
C ALA A 25 -2.41 -23.03 10.18
N CYS A 26 -3.41 -22.68 10.98
CA CYS A 26 -3.33 -22.63 12.45
C CYS A 26 -3.74 -23.95 13.13
N GLY A 27 -3.81 -25.05 12.39
CA GLY A 27 -4.16 -26.37 12.93
C GLY A 27 -5.64 -26.49 13.36
N GLY A 28 -6.52 -25.67 12.79
CA GLY A 28 -7.94 -25.64 13.13
C GLY A 28 -8.30 -24.72 14.30
N ASP A 29 -7.32 -24.06 14.95
CA ASP A 29 -7.60 -23.12 16.02
C ASP A 29 -7.94 -21.73 15.46
N ALA A 30 -9.24 -21.44 15.38
CA ALA A 30 -9.75 -20.15 14.93
C ALA A 30 -9.28 -18.97 15.80
N ARG A 31 -9.03 -19.17 17.11
CA ARG A 31 -8.51 -18.10 17.98
C ARG A 31 -7.06 -17.80 17.65
N GLN A 32 -6.25 -18.81 17.32
CA GLN A 32 -4.88 -18.58 16.84
C GLN A 32 -4.85 -17.93 15.47
N ALA A 33 -5.73 -18.33 14.56
CA ALA A 33 -5.91 -17.69 13.25
C ALA A 33 -6.20 -16.19 13.39
N VAL A 34 -7.13 -15.80 14.27
CA VAL A 34 -7.44 -14.39 14.52
C VAL A 34 -6.24 -13.64 15.11
N LYS A 35 -5.51 -14.22 16.06
CA LYS A 35 -4.29 -13.60 16.61
C LYS A 35 -3.23 -13.40 15.53
N ALA A 36 -3.01 -14.39 14.68
CA ALA A 36 -2.06 -14.31 13.57
C ALA A 36 -2.45 -13.21 12.58
N LEU A 37 -3.73 -13.11 12.24
CA LEU A 37 -4.25 -12.05 11.36
C LEU A 37 -4.09 -10.64 11.96
N ILE A 38 -4.30 -10.47 13.28
CA ILE A 38 -4.07 -9.18 13.95
C ILE A 38 -2.60 -8.78 13.85
N VAL A 39 -1.67 -9.69 14.13
CA VAL A 39 -0.22 -9.43 14.01
C VAL A 39 0.17 -9.13 12.56
N ALA A 40 -0.36 -9.88 11.59
CA ALA A 40 -0.11 -9.64 10.18
C ALA A 40 -0.64 -8.28 9.73
N ASN A 41 -1.79 -7.85 10.23
CA ASN A 41 -2.37 -6.55 9.91
C ASN A 41 -1.49 -5.41 10.46
N ASP A 42 -1.12 -5.44 11.73
CA ASP A 42 -0.22 -4.46 12.36
C ASP A 42 1.12 -4.32 11.59
N PHE A 43 1.68 -5.45 11.15
CA PHE A 43 2.88 -5.47 10.31
C PHE A 43 2.67 -4.79 8.94
N LEU A 44 1.56 -5.06 8.25
CA LEU A 44 1.23 -4.44 6.97
C LEU A 44 0.96 -2.94 7.10
N GLU A 45 0.27 -2.51 8.15
CA GLU A 45 0.03 -1.10 8.46
C GLU A 45 1.35 -0.36 8.70
N THR A 46 2.25 -0.96 9.49
CA THR A 46 3.59 -0.43 9.75
C THR A 46 4.41 -0.30 8.46
N GLN A 47 4.40 -1.32 7.59
CA GLN A 47 5.08 -1.25 6.29
C GLN A 47 4.50 -0.17 5.38
N LEU A 48 3.17 -0.04 5.35
CA LEU A 48 2.49 0.98 4.57
C LEU A 48 2.85 2.38 5.04
N GLU A 49 2.91 2.61 6.36
CA GLU A 49 3.35 3.89 6.91
C GLU A 49 4.82 4.19 6.54
N GLY A 50 5.70 3.19 6.66
CA GLY A 50 7.10 3.31 6.24
C GLY A 50 7.24 3.69 4.77
N LEU A 51 6.50 3.00 3.89
CA LEU A 51 6.49 3.29 2.45
C LEU A 51 5.96 4.70 2.15
N ARG A 52 4.86 5.11 2.80
CA ARG A 52 4.29 6.47 2.66
C ARG A 52 5.32 7.55 3.02
N LYS A 53 6.08 7.36 4.10
CA LYS A 53 7.17 8.27 4.50
C LYS A 53 8.28 8.32 3.45
N GLN A 54 8.70 7.18 2.90
CA GLN A 54 9.74 7.12 1.87
C GLN A 54 9.31 7.78 0.56
N VAL A 55 8.08 7.51 0.09
CA VAL A 55 7.53 8.13 -1.12
C VAL A 55 7.36 9.64 -0.93
N SER A 56 6.85 10.08 0.23
CA SER A 56 6.74 11.51 0.57
C SER A 56 8.11 12.19 0.61
N THR A 57 9.13 11.55 1.19
CA THR A 57 10.51 12.06 1.19
C THR A 57 11.08 12.15 -0.23
N GLY A 58 10.81 11.16 -1.08
CA GLY A 58 11.19 11.17 -2.50
C GLY A 58 10.51 12.28 -3.31
N TYR A 59 9.24 12.58 -3.01
CA TYR A 59 8.49 13.68 -3.61
C TYR A 59 8.99 15.05 -3.12
N ALA A 60 9.28 15.18 -1.82
CA ALA A 60 9.82 16.41 -1.20
C ALA A 60 11.26 16.72 -1.63
N ARG A 61 12.06 15.72 -1.99
CA ARG A 61 13.44 15.89 -2.51
C ARG A 61 13.52 16.39 -3.96
N GLY A 62 12.40 16.83 -4.55
CA GLY A 62 12.44 17.78 -5.67
C GLY A 62 13.08 17.25 -6.95
N ARG A 63 12.61 16.13 -7.49
CA ARG A 63 12.60 15.95 -8.95
C ARG A 63 11.22 16.28 -9.50
N LEU A 64 10.80 17.52 -9.30
CA LEU A 64 9.97 18.16 -10.30
C LEU A 64 10.95 18.61 -11.39
N PRO A 65 10.79 18.19 -12.66
CA PRO A 65 11.59 18.74 -13.74
C PRO A 65 11.39 20.24 -13.71
N GLY A 66 12.45 20.96 -13.33
CA GLY A 66 12.40 22.41 -13.20
C GLY A 66 11.85 22.97 -14.49
N THR A 67 10.75 23.70 -14.37
CA THR A 67 10.37 24.71 -15.35
C THR A 67 11.63 25.53 -15.57
N ARG A 68 12.33 25.28 -16.69
CA ARG A 68 13.39 26.17 -17.15
C ARG A 68 12.65 27.45 -17.49
N GLU A 69 12.62 28.35 -16.52
CA GLU A 69 12.31 29.74 -16.73
C GLU A 69 13.30 30.25 -17.77
N GLN A 70 12.88 30.29 -19.04
CA GLN A 70 13.56 31.10 -20.05
C GLN A 70 13.32 32.56 -19.64
N ARG A 71 14.24 33.10 -18.85
CA ARG A 71 14.39 34.53 -18.65
C ARG A 71 15.87 34.88 -18.86
N GLY A 72 16.08 35.77 -19.82
CA GLY A 72 17.36 36.32 -20.29
C GLY A 72 17.49 36.07 -21.79
N ASP A 73 17.31 37.04 -22.70
CA ASP A 73 17.47 38.49 -22.55
C ASP A 73 16.68 39.24 -23.66
N PRO A 74 16.22 40.49 -23.43
CA PRO A 74 15.79 41.39 -24.50
C PRO A 74 17.01 42.11 -25.11
N ASP A 75 16.99 42.26 -26.43
CA ASP A 75 17.85 43.14 -27.26
C ASP A 75 19.34 42.77 -27.42
N ASP A 76 19.65 42.13 -28.57
CA ASP A 76 20.74 42.50 -29.50
C ASP A 76 20.38 42.03 -30.93
#